data_AF-A0A7Y7NHF2-F1
#
_entry.id   AF-A0A7Y7NHF2-F1
#
_cell.length_a   1.000
_cell.length_b   1.000
_cell.length_c   1.000
_cell.angle_alpha   90.00
_cell.angle_beta   90.00
_cell.angle_gamma   90.00
#
_symmetry.space_group_name_H-M   'P 1'
#
loop_
_entity.id
_entity.type
_entity.pdbx_description
1 polymer ?
#
loop_
_entity_poly.entity_id
_entity_poly.type
_entity_poly.pdbx_seq_one_letter_code
_entity_poly.pdbx_strand_id
1 'polypeptide(L)'
;MTNSKLTGFTILLVIVIASCISGKQKVIEGDLYFNRIDLYRIFDSPDSTLTKIEHEMLQVNSDTCNQKDKDFIDLVKYAIKNKLTRQPYVWILIKGKEYRLFLDQQDYDKLKNYELSELTDEHKKIYIKAIACNVSYKELKAVKCTKLLDFKKIDGETKYE
;
A
#
# COMPACT_ATOMS: atom_id res chain seq x y z
N MET A 1 41.43 -40.91 3.78
CA MET A 1 41.33 -39.86 2.74
C MET A 1 39.99 -39.15 2.93
N THR A 2 40.06 -37.90 3.36
CA THR A 2 38.96 -37.03 3.79
C THR A 2 38.39 -36.28 2.59
N ASN A 3 37.13 -36.56 2.21
CA ASN A 3 36.38 -35.74 1.27
C ASN A 3 35.36 -34.88 2.03
N SER A 4 35.85 -33.82 2.66
CA SER A 4 35.04 -32.81 3.36
C SER A 4 35.21 -31.44 2.67
N LYS A 5 34.74 -31.31 1.42
CA LYS A 5 34.82 -30.03 0.67
C LYS A 5 33.62 -29.77 -0.25
N LEU A 6 32.41 -30.19 0.12
CA LEU A 6 31.21 -29.89 -0.70
C LEU A 6 29.99 -29.37 0.08
N THR A 7 30.16 -28.96 1.34
CA THR A 7 29.10 -28.41 2.20
C THR A 7 29.34 -26.96 2.60
N GLY A 8 30.28 -26.27 1.96
CA GLY A 8 30.57 -24.85 2.21
C GLY A 8 29.95 -23.89 1.20
N PHE A 9 29.61 -24.35 -0.01
CA PHE A 9 29.22 -23.46 -1.11
C PHE A 9 27.72 -23.15 -1.15
N THR A 10 26.88 -23.99 -0.55
CA THR A 10 25.41 -23.82 -0.56
C THR A 10 24.90 -22.80 0.47
N ILE A 11 25.69 -22.49 1.51
CA ILE A 11 25.27 -21.56 2.59
C ILE A 11 25.52 -20.10 2.21
N LEU A 12 26.47 -19.80 1.31
CA LEU A 12 26.79 -18.42 0.94
C LEU A 12 25.73 -17.78 0.01
N LEU A 13 24.96 -18.59 -0.73
CA LEU A 13 23.94 -18.08 -1.66
C LEU A 13 22.65 -17.63 -0.94
N VAL A 14 22.41 -18.09 0.30
CA VAL A 14 21.18 -17.76 1.06
C VAL A 14 21.26 -16.38 1.72
N ILE A 15 22.47 -15.88 2.00
CA ILE A 15 22.65 -14.60 2.73
C ILE A 15 22.42 -13.39 1.80
N VAL A 16 22.70 -13.51 0.50
CA VAL A 16 22.53 -12.40 -0.46
C VAL A 16 21.05 -12.08 -0.72
N ILE A 17 20.13 -13.01 -0.44
CA ILE A 17 18.69 -12.81 -0.64
C ILE A 17 18.01 -12.06 0.50
N ALA A 18 18.67 -11.90 1.66
CA ALA A 18 18.10 -11.22 2.83
C ALA A 18 18.37 -9.70 2.85
N SER A 19 19.29 -9.19 2.04
CA SER A 19 19.69 -7.77 2.05
C SER A 19 18.79 -6.82 1.24
N CYS A 20 17.66 -7.30 0.71
CA CYS A 20 16.73 -6.50 -0.12
C CYS A 20 15.35 -6.25 0.51
N ILE A 21 15.17 -6.39 1.82
CA ILE A 21 13.93 -5.96 2.49
C ILE A 21 14.04 -4.48 2.86
N SER A 22 14.03 -3.65 1.84
CA SER A 22 14.19 -2.20 1.89
C SER A 22 12.92 -1.52 2.40
N GLY A 23 12.81 -1.36 3.71
CA GLY A 23 11.83 -0.50 4.37
C GLY A 23 11.75 -0.83 5.85
N LYS A 24 12.02 0.14 6.74
CA LYS A 24 11.86 -0.06 8.19
C LYS A 24 10.38 -0.34 8.47
N GLN A 25 10.06 -1.62 8.65
CA GLN A 25 8.75 -2.05 9.08
C GLN A 25 8.47 -1.48 10.47
N LYS A 26 7.26 -0.95 10.66
CA LYS A 26 6.80 -0.42 11.93
C LYS A 26 5.37 -0.84 12.18
N VAL A 27 5.03 -0.97 13.46
CA VAL A 27 3.63 -1.08 13.87
C VAL A 27 2.97 0.28 13.65
N ILE A 28 1.85 0.28 12.93
CA ILE A 28 0.97 1.43 12.77
C ILE A 28 -0.38 1.10 13.41
N GLU A 29 -1.02 2.15 13.93
CA GLU A 29 -2.33 2.08 14.55
C GLU A 29 -3.13 3.31 14.07
N GLY A 30 -4.38 3.09 13.72
CA GLY A 30 -5.26 4.13 13.21
C GLY A 30 -6.68 3.64 13.00
N ASP A 31 -7.54 4.55 12.57
CA ASP A 31 -8.95 4.28 12.35
C ASP A 31 -9.26 4.31 10.84
N LEU A 32 -10.13 3.40 10.37
CA LEU A 32 -10.63 3.42 8.99
C LEU A 32 -11.27 4.77 8.69
N TYR A 33 -10.95 5.31 7.52
CA TYR A 33 -11.46 6.57 7.02
C TYR A 33 -12.25 6.33 5.73
N PHE A 34 -13.44 6.89 5.64
CA PHE A 34 -14.26 6.78 4.43
C PHE A 34 -14.08 8.05 3.59
N ASN A 35 -13.34 7.93 2.49
CA ASN A 35 -13.22 9.00 1.51
C ASN A 35 -14.14 8.70 0.31
N ARG A 36 -15.11 9.59 0.04
CA ARG A 36 -16.11 9.45 -1.03
C ARG A 36 -15.52 9.65 -2.43
N ILE A 37 -14.35 10.28 -2.54
CA ILE A 37 -13.67 10.56 -3.81
C ILE A 37 -12.49 9.61 -3.97
N ASP A 38 -12.78 8.38 -4.43
CA ASP A 38 -11.77 7.40 -4.78
C ASP A 38 -11.46 7.45 -6.29
N LEU A 39 -10.89 8.57 -6.74
CA LEU A 39 -10.56 8.84 -8.15
C LEU A 39 -9.54 7.84 -8.75
N TYR A 40 -8.98 6.94 -7.94
CA TYR A 40 -7.85 6.08 -8.29
C TYR A 40 -8.07 4.60 -7.98
N ARG A 41 -9.31 4.10 -8.11
CA ARG A 41 -9.60 2.65 -8.19
C ARG A 41 -9.13 2.01 -9.50
N ILE A 42 -7.96 2.45 -9.99
CA ILE A 42 -7.28 1.91 -11.16
C ILE A 42 -6.97 0.42 -10.95
N PHE A 43 -6.81 -0.02 -9.70
CA PHE A 43 -6.62 -1.44 -9.35
C PHE A 43 -7.80 -2.34 -9.74
N ASP A 44 -9.01 -1.79 -9.91
CA ASP A 44 -10.20 -2.55 -10.35
C ASP A 44 -10.29 -2.68 -11.89
N SER A 45 -9.35 -2.08 -12.63
CA SER A 45 -9.33 -2.15 -14.10
C SER A 45 -8.88 -3.53 -14.61
N PRO A 46 -9.35 -3.97 -15.80
CA PRO A 46 -8.84 -5.18 -16.42
C PRO A 46 -7.31 -5.17 -16.55
N ASP A 47 -6.67 -6.30 -16.26
CA ASP A 47 -5.20 -6.44 -16.26
C ASP A 47 -4.56 -5.98 -17.58
N SER A 48 -5.22 -6.23 -18.71
CA SER A 48 -4.76 -5.79 -20.04
C SER A 48 -4.72 -4.27 -20.17
N THR A 49 -5.78 -3.59 -19.71
CA THR A 49 -5.87 -2.13 -19.67
C THR A 49 -4.81 -1.55 -18.74
N LEU A 50 -4.69 -2.10 -17.53
CA LEU A 50 -3.72 -1.62 -16.55
C LEU A 50 -2.29 -1.78 -17.03
N THR A 51 -1.95 -2.95 -17.58
CA THR A 51 -0.62 -3.22 -18.15
C THR A 51 -0.28 -2.25 -19.28
N LYS A 52 -1.25 -1.93 -20.15
CA LYS A 52 -1.05 -0.95 -21.22
C LYS A 52 -0.76 0.44 -20.66
N ILE A 53 -1.56 0.91 -19.70
CA ILE A 53 -1.36 2.21 -19.04
C ILE A 53 0.01 2.27 -18.35
N GLU A 54 0.37 1.23 -17.60
CA GLU A 54 1.66 1.15 -16.91
C GLU A 54 2.82 1.21 -17.91
N HIS A 55 2.73 0.47 -19.01
CA HIS A 55 3.72 0.50 -20.06
C HIS A 55 3.87 1.90 -20.69
N GLU A 56 2.76 2.52 -21.11
CA GLU A 56 2.78 3.85 -21.72
C GLU A 56 3.35 4.91 -20.76
N MET A 57 2.92 4.90 -19.48
CA MET A 57 3.41 5.83 -18.46
C MET A 57 4.90 5.70 -18.18
N LEU A 58 5.46 4.49 -18.25
CA LEU A 58 6.89 4.27 -18.08
C LEU A 58 7.72 4.82 -19.24
N GLN A 59 7.16 4.91 -20.46
CA GLN A 59 7.83 5.45 -21.65
C GLN A 59 7.79 6.98 -21.75
N VAL A 60 6.90 7.65 -20.99
CA VAL A 60 6.77 9.12 -21.06
C VAL A 60 8.09 9.80 -20.67
N ASN A 61 8.65 10.63 -21.55
CA ASN A 61 9.75 11.52 -21.21
C ASN A 61 9.21 12.77 -20.49
N SER A 62 9.40 12.83 -19.18
CA SER A 62 8.90 13.93 -18.34
C SER A 62 9.73 15.21 -18.43
N ASP A 63 10.88 15.21 -19.12
CA ASP A 63 11.77 16.37 -19.18
C ASP A 63 11.27 17.48 -20.11
N THR A 64 10.29 17.17 -20.96
CA THR A 64 9.59 18.14 -21.82
C THR A 64 8.31 18.69 -21.19
N CYS A 65 7.94 18.21 -20.00
CA CYS A 65 6.71 18.60 -19.31
C CYS A 65 6.94 19.80 -18.39
N ASN A 66 5.86 20.54 -18.07
CA ASN A 66 5.93 21.51 -16.98
C ASN A 66 6.15 20.79 -15.63
N GLN A 67 6.52 21.53 -14.59
CA GLN A 67 6.87 20.95 -13.29
C GLN A 67 5.72 20.13 -12.67
N LYS A 68 4.48 20.61 -12.78
CA LYS A 68 3.30 19.92 -12.23
C LYS A 68 3.07 18.56 -12.90
N ASP A 69 3.16 18.53 -14.22
CA ASP A 69 3.00 17.30 -15.00
C ASP A 69 4.15 16.33 -14.74
N LYS A 70 5.38 16.84 -14.66
CA LYS A 70 6.55 16.06 -14.24
C LYS A 70 6.35 15.44 -12.86
N ASP A 71 5.81 16.21 -11.91
CA ASP A 71 5.55 15.71 -10.56
C ASP A 71 4.50 14.59 -10.53
N PHE A 72 3.44 14.73 -11.34
CA PHE A 72 2.43 13.69 -11.52
C PHE A 72 3.01 12.43 -12.19
N ILE A 73 3.76 12.59 -13.29
CA ILE A 73 4.38 11.46 -14.01
C ILE A 73 5.34 10.70 -13.09
N ASP A 74 6.19 11.41 -12.36
CA ASP A 74 7.12 10.80 -11.39
C ASP A 74 6.38 10.01 -10.31
N LEU A 75 5.28 10.58 -9.79
CA LEU A 75 4.44 9.90 -8.81
C LEU A 75 3.84 8.62 -9.37
N VAL A 76 3.29 8.64 -10.58
CA VAL A 76 2.73 7.45 -11.22
C VAL A 76 3.83 6.42 -11.48
N LYS A 77 4.98 6.82 -12.03
CA LYS A 77 6.13 5.92 -12.24
C LYS A 77 6.61 5.30 -10.92
N TYR A 78 6.63 6.06 -9.83
CA TYR A 78 6.94 5.55 -8.50
C TYR A 78 5.92 4.47 -8.07
N ALA A 79 4.62 4.73 -8.22
CA ALA A 79 3.56 3.79 -7.85
C ALA A 79 3.69 2.48 -8.66
N ILE A 80 3.94 2.55 -9.96
CA ILE A 80 4.12 1.38 -10.85
C ILE A 80 5.34 0.57 -10.41
N LYS A 81 6.50 1.21 -10.23
CA LYS A 81 7.75 0.54 -9.83
C LYS A 81 7.62 -0.17 -8.48
N ASN A 82 6.80 0.36 -7.58
CA ASN A 82 6.53 -0.22 -6.27
C ASN A 82 5.31 -1.16 -6.24
N LYS A 83 4.72 -1.45 -7.41
CA LYS A 83 3.53 -2.30 -7.60
C LYS A 83 2.30 -1.82 -6.83
N LEU A 84 2.20 -0.52 -6.56
CA LEU A 84 1.10 0.07 -5.78
C LEU A 84 -0.17 0.26 -6.63
N THR A 85 -0.03 0.43 -7.94
CA THR A 85 -1.14 0.59 -8.91
C THR A 85 -2.07 -0.62 -8.98
N ARG A 86 -1.56 -1.81 -8.60
CA ARG A 86 -2.27 -3.09 -8.61
C ARG A 86 -2.71 -3.56 -7.23
N GLN A 87 -2.41 -2.80 -6.18
CA GLN A 87 -2.75 -3.20 -4.81
C GLN A 87 -4.00 -2.45 -4.35
N PRO A 88 -4.98 -3.16 -3.78
CA PRO A 88 -6.11 -2.50 -3.14
C PRO A 88 -5.63 -1.73 -1.91
N TYR A 89 -6.36 -0.68 -1.56
CA TYR A 89 -6.07 0.11 -0.37
C TYR A 89 -7.35 0.58 0.31
N VAL A 90 -7.20 0.93 1.57
CA VAL A 90 -8.19 1.72 2.32
C VAL A 90 -7.55 3.01 2.79
N TRP A 91 -8.37 4.00 3.12
CA TRP A 91 -7.89 5.16 3.84
C TRP A 91 -7.87 4.91 5.34
N ILE A 92 -6.82 5.37 6.02
CA ILE A 92 -6.67 5.25 7.47
C ILE A 92 -6.21 6.58 8.07
N LEU A 93 -6.78 6.93 9.23
CA LEU A 93 -6.34 8.05 10.06
C LEU A 93 -5.32 7.57 11.09
N ILE A 94 -4.06 7.95 10.89
CA ILE A 94 -2.96 7.68 11.82
C ILE A 94 -2.61 8.98 12.53
N LYS A 95 -2.90 9.08 13.83
CA LYS A 95 -2.68 10.29 14.63
C LYS A 95 -3.29 11.54 13.98
N GLY A 96 -4.53 11.43 13.49
CA GLY A 96 -5.28 12.53 12.86
C GLY A 96 -4.80 12.90 11.44
N LYS A 97 -3.95 12.09 10.82
CA LYS A 97 -3.48 12.30 9.44
C LYS A 97 -3.92 11.14 8.55
N GLU A 98 -4.40 11.47 7.36
CA GLU A 98 -4.83 10.49 6.36
C GLU A 98 -3.65 9.83 5.65
N TYR A 99 -3.75 8.52 5.46
CA TYR A 99 -2.84 7.71 4.67
C TYR A 99 -3.63 6.72 3.84
N ARG A 100 -3.11 6.37 2.66
CA ARG A 100 -3.49 5.14 1.96
C ARG A 100 -2.77 3.96 2.60
N LEU A 101 -3.52 2.97 3.09
CA LEU A 101 -3.01 1.69 3.56
C LEU A 101 -3.20 0.65 2.46
N PHE A 102 -2.13 0.36 1.72
CA PHE A 102 -2.12 -0.70 0.72
C PHE A 102 -2.15 -2.07 1.40
N LEU A 103 -3.02 -2.95 0.93
CA LEU A 103 -3.29 -4.26 1.51
C LEU A 103 -3.08 -5.34 0.45
N ASP A 104 -3.02 -6.59 0.88
CA ASP A 104 -3.32 -7.69 -0.04
C ASP A 104 -4.84 -7.83 -0.22
N GLN A 105 -5.24 -8.63 -1.20
CA GLN A 105 -6.66 -8.82 -1.51
C GLN A 105 -7.42 -9.42 -0.32
N GLN A 106 -6.81 -10.36 0.40
CA GLN A 106 -7.44 -11.08 1.50
C GLN A 106 -7.80 -10.15 2.67
N ASP A 107 -6.88 -9.26 3.05
CA ASP A 107 -7.10 -8.29 4.12
C ASP A 107 -8.00 -7.13 3.67
N TYR A 108 -7.90 -6.71 2.41
CA TYR A 108 -8.83 -5.75 1.83
C TYR A 108 -10.27 -6.27 1.84
N ASP A 109 -10.48 -7.53 1.47
CA ASP A 109 -11.80 -8.16 1.43
C ASP A 109 -12.48 -8.22 2.80
N LYS A 110 -11.71 -8.21 3.89
CA LYS A 110 -12.24 -8.14 5.26
C LYS A 110 -12.71 -6.72 5.62
N LEU A 111 -11.98 -5.70 5.16
CA LEU A 111 -12.25 -4.30 5.51
C LEU A 111 -13.29 -3.64 4.59
N LYS A 112 -13.42 -4.09 3.34
CA LYS A 112 -14.35 -3.50 2.36
C LYS A 112 -15.83 -3.70 2.70
N ASN A 113 -16.15 -4.65 3.59
CA ASN A 113 -17.54 -4.99 3.92
C ASN A 113 -18.15 -4.06 4.97
N TYR A 114 -17.36 -3.16 5.57
CA TYR A 114 -17.89 -2.19 6.50
C TYR A 114 -18.53 -1.01 5.75
N GLU A 115 -19.78 -0.71 6.07
CA GLU A 115 -20.51 0.40 5.48
C GLU A 115 -20.47 1.64 6.38
N LEU A 116 -20.30 2.83 5.77
CA LEU A 116 -20.27 4.10 6.48
C LEU A 116 -21.58 4.37 7.25
N SER A 117 -22.72 4.04 6.64
CA SER A 117 -24.06 4.17 7.23
C SER A 117 -24.15 3.39 8.53
N GLU A 118 -23.86 2.08 8.49
CA GLU A 118 -23.90 1.18 9.64
C GLU A 118 -23.03 1.70 10.79
N LEU A 119 -21.78 2.09 10.49
CA LEU A 119 -20.86 2.58 11.51
C LEU A 119 -21.31 3.91 12.12
N THR A 120 -21.93 4.78 11.32
CA THR A 120 -22.42 6.08 11.80
C THR A 120 -23.63 5.90 12.70
N ASP A 121 -24.59 5.07 12.30
CA ASP A 121 -25.83 4.81 13.05
C ASP A 121 -25.55 4.13 14.39
N GLU A 122 -24.53 3.27 14.45
CA GLU A 122 -24.13 2.57 15.68
C GLU A 122 -23.17 3.37 16.58
N HIS A 123 -22.73 4.55 16.16
CA HIS A 123 -21.63 5.30 16.80
C HIS A 123 -20.37 4.46 16.99
N LYS A 124 -20.00 3.73 15.93
CA LYS A 124 -18.83 2.85 15.88
C LYS A 124 -17.82 3.33 14.85
N LYS A 125 -16.59 2.85 15.01
CA LYS A 125 -15.50 2.99 14.04
C LYS A 125 -14.68 1.71 13.97
N ILE A 126 -13.91 1.56 12.89
CA ILE A 126 -13.02 0.41 12.71
C ILE A 126 -11.60 0.81 13.08
N TYR A 127 -11.08 0.25 14.17
CA TYR A 127 -9.68 0.36 14.54
C TYR A 127 -8.87 -0.66 13.74
N ILE A 128 -7.68 -0.27 13.27
CA ILE A 128 -6.75 -1.08 12.50
C ILE A 128 -5.36 -1.01 13.14
N LYS A 129 -4.74 -2.18 13.30
CA LYS A 129 -3.34 -2.34 13.72
C LYS A 129 -2.60 -3.24 12.73
N ALA A 130 -1.47 -2.77 12.21
CA ALA A 130 -0.73 -3.48 11.18
C ALA A 130 0.79 -3.28 11.31
N ILE A 131 1.56 -4.23 10.78
CA ILE A 131 2.96 -4.03 10.43
C ILE A 131 3.00 -3.47 9.02
N ALA A 132 3.57 -2.28 8.84
CA ALA A 132 3.63 -1.62 7.55
C ALA A 132 4.99 -0.98 7.28
N CYS A 133 5.32 -0.83 6.00
CA CYS A 133 6.45 -0.02 5.54
C CYS A 133 5.95 1.29 4.92
N ASN A 134 6.74 2.35 5.03
CA ASN A 134 6.43 3.63 4.40
C ASN A 134 6.65 3.53 2.89
N VAL A 135 5.65 3.89 2.10
CA VAL A 135 5.72 3.98 0.63
C VAL A 135 5.23 5.34 0.14
N SER A 136 5.36 6.37 0.99
CA SER A 136 5.00 7.74 0.64
C SER A 136 6.00 8.33 -0.36
N TYR A 137 5.49 9.12 -1.31
CA TYR A 137 6.29 9.79 -2.33
C TYR A 137 5.61 11.08 -2.80
N LYS A 138 6.30 12.22 -2.68
CA LYS A 138 5.72 13.56 -2.95
C LYS A 138 4.37 13.72 -2.20
N GLU A 139 3.30 14.03 -2.91
CA GLU A 139 1.93 14.21 -2.37
C GLU A 139 1.25 12.88 -1.96
N LEU A 140 1.80 11.73 -2.33
CA LEU A 140 1.26 10.43 -1.90
C LEU A 140 1.67 10.14 -0.45
N LYS A 141 0.72 10.30 0.48
CA LYS A 141 0.83 9.79 1.85
C LYS A 141 0.35 8.35 1.89
N ALA A 142 1.28 7.41 2.01
CA ALA A 142 0.97 5.99 1.93
C ALA A 142 1.88 5.09 2.75
N VAL A 143 1.30 3.97 3.17
CA VAL A 143 1.96 2.86 3.84
C VAL A 143 1.50 1.55 3.20
N LYS A 144 2.39 0.57 3.14
CA LYS A 144 2.10 -0.77 2.61
C LYS A 144 2.07 -1.76 3.76
N CYS A 145 0.91 -2.39 3.95
CA CYS A 145 0.72 -3.44 4.92
C CYS A 145 1.56 -4.66 4.53
N THR A 146 2.39 -5.12 5.46
CA THR A 146 3.07 -6.42 5.37
C THR A 146 2.30 -7.49 6.12
N LYS A 147 1.63 -7.10 7.23
CA LYS A 147 0.83 -8.00 8.05
C LYS A 147 -0.25 -7.22 8.80
N LEU A 148 -1.52 -7.54 8.56
CA LEU A 148 -2.61 -7.08 9.42
C LEU A 148 -2.55 -7.83 10.75
N LEU A 149 -2.47 -7.08 11.86
CA LEU A 149 -2.35 -7.66 13.20
C LEU A 149 -3.71 -7.76 13.90
N ASP A 150 -4.51 -6.70 13.79
CA ASP A 150 -5.84 -6.63 14.40
C ASP A 150 -6.69 -5.63 13.60
N PHE A 151 -7.99 -5.91 13.51
CA PHE A 151 -9.00 -4.95 13.10
C PHE A 151 -10.30 -5.25 13.84
N LYS A 152 -10.95 -4.22 14.36
CA LYS A 152 -12.16 -4.40 15.16
C LYS A 152 -13.05 -3.17 15.17
N LYS A 153 -14.35 -3.43 15.23
CA LYS A 153 -15.37 -2.42 15.49
C LYS A 153 -15.30 -2.00 16.96
N ILE A 154 -15.12 -0.71 17.23
CA ILE A 154 -15.03 -0.12 18.57
C ILE A 154 -15.93 1.11 18.69
N ASP A 155 -16.21 1.53 19.93
CA ASP A 155 -16.94 2.78 20.19
C ASP A 155 -16.19 3.99 19.65
N GLY A 156 -16.94 4.89 19.01
CA GLY A 156 -16.43 6.18 18.55
C GLY A 156 -17.00 6.58 17.19
N GLU A 157 -16.79 7.84 16.83
CA GLU A 157 -17.29 8.36 15.56
C GLU A 157 -16.40 7.94 14.39
N THR A 158 -17.01 7.37 13.35
CA THR A 158 -16.37 7.18 12.05
C THR A 158 -16.16 8.54 11.39
N LYS A 159 -14.92 8.79 10.91
CA LYS A 159 -14.57 10.01 10.17
C LYS A 159 -14.66 9.75 8.66
N TYR A 160 -15.12 10.75 7.93
CA TYR A 160 -15.31 10.67 6.49
C TYR A 160 -15.23 12.05 5.84
N GLU A 161 -15.00 12.05 4.52
CA GLU A 161 -15.06 13.22 3.63
C GLU A 161 -15.69 12.83 2.29
#